data_AF-A0A7M3X2T2-F1
#
_entry.id   AF-A0A7M3X2T2-F1
#
_cell.length_a   1.000
_cell.length_b   1.000
_cell.length_c   1.000
_cell.angle_alpha   90.00
_cell.angle_beta   90.00
_cell.angle_gamma   90.00
#
_symmetry.space_group_name_H-M   'P 1'
#
loop_
_entity.id
_entity.type
_entity.pdbx_description
1 polymer ?
#
loop_
_entity_poly.entity_id
_entity_poly.type
_entity_poly.pdbx_seq_one_letter_code
_entity_poly.pdbx_strand_id
1 'polypeptide(L)'
;MSDDAPKDEENVVVEGEASEESIEPEGEPEEAPVEEEEVDEVAEPLPDDQSPDLKEERVEDSAEDTPADQAVELEQPGQDPVPPQSEPVISERTTAAEAEVARLSAEVARLRQSMAGAAEVIEDLETPPMPPAVLKDIVIGAHIVSDFARLARQLDREQLIRATMGTIAMLHPDQPSVMIATRNMTMLPRLDERGLCAAPLGGEAPPFAPEDWRLLEVVLASASLATGGPAAVIHSHGAYTTAASCEKDLVVVAPIDEIGKRNIGKVVIVDPDDDSPEDFLRQVMEALQQGGMRCVVVRGRGAYAVGRDLDQAWANAAMVEHSMRIVLLARQANLKI
;
A
#
# COMPACT_ATOMS: atom_id res chain seq x y z
N MET A 1 -67.06 36.09 6.85
CA MET A 1 -67.79 37.36 6.63
C MET A 1 -66.75 38.46 6.39
N SER A 2 -66.38 38.76 5.15
CA SER A 2 -66.66 38.05 3.91
C SER A 2 -65.47 38.20 2.96
N ASP A 3 -65.43 37.29 2.01
CA ASP A 3 -64.66 37.29 0.77
C ASP A 3 -64.77 38.65 0.04
N ASP A 4 -63.71 39.09 -0.65
CA ASP A 4 -63.66 38.89 -2.11
C ASP A 4 -62.23 39.03 -2.69
N ALA A 5 -61.96 38.24 -3.71
CA ALA A 5 -60.80 38.25 -4.62
C ALA A 5 -61.20 37.33 -5.81
N PRO A 6 -60.79 37.58 -7.08
CA PRO A 6 -59.43 38.01 -7.46
C PRO A 6 -59.39 38.96 -8.70
N LYS A 7 -58.21 39.16 -9.32
CA LYS A 7 -57.92 38.76 -10.73
C LYS A 7 -56.57 39.28 -11.27
N ASP A 8 -55.96 38.47 -12.13
CA ASP A 8 -54.82 38.77 -12.99
C ASP A 8 -55.25 39.44 -14.32
N GLU A 9 -54.32 40.12 -15.03
CA GLU A 9 -53.92 39.80 -16.42
C GLU A 9 -52.87 40.78 -17.02
N GLU A 10 -51.90 40.19 -17.73
CA GLU A 10 -51.08 40.65 -18.88
C GLU A 10 -50.44 42.07 -18.99
N ASN A 11 -49.10 42.08 -18.82
CA ASN A 11 -48.08 42.25 -19.88
C ASN A 11 -48.08 43.50 -20.81
N VAL A 12 -47.00 44.31 -20.74
CA VAL A 12 -46.55 45.25 -21.80
C VAL A 12 -45.03 45.26 -21.90
N VAL A 13 -44.49 45.26 -23.13
CA VAL A 13 -43.05 45.26 -23.47
C VAL A 13 -42.57 46.66 -23.89
N VAL A 14 -41.32 47.03 -23.58
CA VAL A 14 -40.58 48.12 -24.25
C VAL A 14 -39.11 47.73 -24.42
N GLU A 15 -38.56 47.89 -25.63
CA GLU A 15 -37.14 47.75 -26.01
C GLU A 15 -36.55 49.12 -26.42
N GLY A 16 -35.23 49.20 -26.65
CA GLY A 16 -34.49 50.38 -27.14
C GLY A 16 -33.27 50.70 -26.28
N GLU A 17 -32.01 50.48 -26.69
CA GLU A 17 -31.21 51.13 -27.78
C GLU A 17 -30.73 52.56 -27.46
N ALA A 18 -29.58 53.07 -27.95
CA ALA A 18 -28.28 52.48 -28.34
C ALA A 18 -27.29 53.61 -28.73
N SER A 19 -26.02 53.56 -28.28
CA SER A 19 -24.84 54.29 -28.81
C SER A 19 -23.61 53.88 -27.97
N GLU A 20 -22.58 53.19 -28.43
CA GLU A 20 -21.63 53.49 -29.53
C GLU A 20 -20.84 54.79 -29.37
N GLU A 21 -19.56 54.67 -28.99
CA GLU A 21 -18.44 55.36 -29.66
C GLU A 21 -17.13 54.55 -29.41
N SER A 22 -16.18 54.55 -30.36
CA SER A 22 -15.03 53.63 -30.39
C SER A 22 -13.79 54.25 -31.09
N ILE A 23 -12.63 53.58 -30.93
CA ILE A 23 -11.34 53.74 -31.67
C ILE A 23 -10.31 54.72 -31.05
N GLU A 24 -9.40 54.16 -30.23
CA GLU A 24 -7.93 54.04 -30.42
C GLU A 24 -7.04 55.22 -30.92
N PRO A 25 -5.69 55.16 -30.78
CA PRO A 25 -4.86 54.72 -29.63
C PRO A 25 -3.62 55.64 -29.41
N GLU A 26 -2.83 55.42 -28.33
CA GLU A 26 -1.34 55.47 -28.27
C GLU A 26 -0.82 55.42 -26.81
N GLY A 27 0.40 54.89 -26.59
CA GLY A 27 1.21 55.15 -25.37
C GLY A 27 1.63 53.93 -24.52
N GLU A 28 2.83 53.40 -24.78
CA GLU A 28 3.65 52.65 -23.79
C GLU A 28 4.20 53.65 -22.74
N PRO A 29 4.47 53.28 -21.47
CA PRO A 29 5.67 52.49 -21.11
C PRO A 29 5.41 51.53 -19.90
N GLU A 30 6.35 50.92 -19.16
CA GLU A 30 7.82 50.92 -19.14
C GLU A 30 8.27 49.55 -18.54
N GLU A 31 9.25 48.85 -19.13
CA GLU A 31 9.79 47.62 -18.51
C GLU A 31 10.84 47.96 -17.44
N ALA A 32 10.66 47.45 -16.22
CA ALA A 32 11.68 47.48 -15.18
C ALA A 32 12.65 46.29 -15.36
N PRO A 33 13.97 46.49 -15.15
CA PRO A 33 14.97 45.48 -15.50
C PRO A 33 14.89 44.24 -14.61
N VAL A 34 15.02 43.07 -15.25
CA VAL A 34 15.41 41.83 -14.57
C VAL A 34 16.92 41.89 -14.34
N GLU A 35 17.38 41.68 -13.10
CA GLU A 35 18.81 41.56 -12.81
C GLU A 35 19.31 40.18 -13.30
N GLU A 36 20.24 40.20 -14.25
CA GLU A 36 20.96 39.01 -14.71
C GLU A 36 22.02 38.63 -13.66
N GLU A 37 21.71 37.71 -12.75
CA GLU A 37 22.76 36.95 -12.05
C GLU A 37 23.24 35.79 -12.92
N GLU A 38 24.57 35.64 -13.02
CA GLU A 38 25.24 34.76 -13.96
C GLU A 38 24.98 33.27 -13.64
N VAL A 39 24.39 32.53 -14.58
CA VAL A 39 24.33 31.06 -14.49
C VAL A 39 25.70 30.49 -14.86
N ASP A 40 26.51 30.22 -13.84
CA ASP A 40 27.83 29.62 -13.96
C ASP A 40 27.71 28.20 -14.55
N GLU A 41 28.07 28.01 -15.84
CA GLU A 41 27.98 26.73 -16.55
C GLU A 41 29.03 25.71 -16.05
N VAL A 42 28.82 25.20 -14.84
CA VAL A 42 29.48 23.97 -14.37
C VAL A 42 28.89 22.78 -15.12
N ALA A 43 29.47 22.48 -16.28
CA ALA A 43 29.05 21.36 -17.12
C ALA A 43 29.21 20.02 -16.37
N GLU A 44 28.10 19.46 -15.89
CA GLU A 44 28.08 18.13 -15.31
C GLU A 44 28.44 17.06 -16.37
N PRO A 45 29.41 16.18 -16.09
CA PRO A 45 29.75 15.11 -17.02
C PRO A 45 28.64 14.05 -17.05
N LEU A 46 28.20 13.70 -18.26
CA LEU A 46 27.32 12.56 -18.50
C LEU A 46 27.88 11.29 -17.82
N PRO A 47 27.10 10.57 -16.99
CA PRO A 47 27.53 9.29 -16.45
C PRO A 47 27.57 8.23 -17.57
N ASP A 48 28.71 7.56 -17.72
CA ASP A 48 28.89 6.45 -18.67
C ASP A 48 27.92 5.30 -18.38
N ASP A 49 27.41 4.66 -19.45
CA ASP A 49 26.60 3.45 -19.37
C ASP A 49 27.48 2.25 -19.00
N GLN A 50 27.58 1.97 -17.70
CA GLN A 50 28.19 0.75 -17.17
C GLN A 50 27.22 0.05 -16.22
N SER A 51 26.41 -0.82 -16.80
CA SER A 51 25.45 -1.68 -16.10
C SER A 51 26.18 -2.79 -15.32
N PRO A 52 26.00 -2.90 -13.98
CA PRO A 52 26.51 -4.03 -13.22
C PRO A 52 25.66 -5.28 -13.49
N ASP A 53 26.21 -6.17 -14.31
CA ASP A 53 25.60 -7.41 -14.79
C ASP A 53 25.41 -8.44 -13.65
N LEU A 54 24.28 -8.31 -12.93
CA LEU A 54 23.86 -9.20 -11.84
C LEU A 54 23.41 -10.56 -12.37
N LYS A 55 24.39 -11.40 -12.72
CA LYS A 55 24.16 -12.80 -13.08
C LYS A 55 23.67 -13.62 -11.89
N GLU A 56 22.68 -14.47 -12.14
CA GLU A 56 22.12 -15.43 -11.19
C GLU A 56 23.19 -16.47 -10.80
N GLU A 57 23.37 -16.75 -9.50
CA GLU A 57 24.16 -17.91 -9.04
C GLU A 57 23.38 -19.21 -9.27
N ARG A 58 23.35 -19.65 -10.52
CA ARG A 58 22.83 -20.96 -10.92
C ARG A 58 23.89 -22.02 -10.66
N VAL A 59 23.78 -22.71 -9.52
CA VAL A 59 24.67 -23.81 -9.15
C VAL A 59 24.45 -25.03 -10.05
N GLU A 60 25.26 -25.16 -11.08
CA GLU A 60 25.48 -26.42 -11.81
C GLU A 60 26.84 -27.01 -11.42
N ASP A 61 26.80 -28.17 -10.77
CA ASP A 61 27.99 -28.96 -10.46
C ASP A 61 28.40 -29.77 -11.71
N SER A 62 29.67 -29.71 -12.11
CA SER A 62 30.18 -30.32 -13.34
C SER A 62 31.44 -31.13 -13.04
N ALA A 63 31.47 -32.36 -13.56
CA ALA A 63 32.41 -33.39 -13.14
C ALA A 63 33.76 -33.36 -13.90
N GLU A 64 34.72 -34.08 -13.30
CA GLU A 64 35.96 -34.63 -13.87
C GLU A 64 37.02 -33.68 -14.47
N ASP A 65 38.23 -33.73 -13.88
CA ASP A 65 39.44 -33.91 -14.68
C ASP A 65 40.48 -34.76 -13.89
N THR A 66 41.42 -35.40 -14.60
CA THR A 66 42.41 -36.36 -14.07
C THR A 66 43.78 -36.13 -14.71
N PRO A 67 44.89 -36.28 -13.97
CA PRO A 67 46.19 -36.56 -14.57
C PRO A 67 46.76 -37.92 -14.13
N ALA A 68 47.43 -38.61 -15.05
CA ALA A 68 48.11 -39.88 -14.82
C ALA A 68 49.52 -39.88 -15.45
N ASP A 69 50.49 -40.47 -14.75
CA ASP A 69 51.88 -40.75 -15.16
C ASP A 69 52.52 -41.58 -14.02
N GLN A 70 53.48 -42.51 -14.20
CA GLN A 70 54.13 -43.08 -15.39
C GLN A 70 54.73 -44.46 -15.00
N ALA A 71 55.09 -45.33 -15.95
CA ALA A 71 55.86 -46.58 -15.73
C ALA A 71 57.30 -46.42 -16.29
N VAL A 72 58.32 -47.27 -16.14
CA VAL A 72 58.55 -48.68 -15.69
C VAL A 72 59.93 -48.73 -14.96
N GLU A 73 60.60 -49.79 -14.45
CA GLU A 73 60.53 -51.28 -14.42
C GLU A 73 61.27 -51.76 -13.10
N LEU A 74 61.88 -52.93 -12.82
CA LEU A 74 62.24 -54.22 -13.49
C LEU A 74 62.51 -55.32 -12.41
N GLU A 75 62.32 -56.60 -12.76
CA GLU A 75 62.89 -57.84 -12.16
C GLU A 75 62.70 -58.26 -10.65
N GLN A 76 62.91 -59.56 -10.39
CA GLN A 76 62.69 -60.34 -9.15
C GLN A 76 64.01 -61.04 -8.71
N PRO A 77 64.14 -61.90 -7.65
CA PRO A 77 63.15 -62.49 -6.71
C PRO A 77 63.56 -62.58 -5.20
N GLY A 78 62.68 -63.11 -4.32
CA GLY A 78 63.12 -63.56 -2.98
C GLY A 78 62.10 -63.94 -1.88
N GLN A 79 61.50 -65.13 -1.96
CA GLN A 79 61.00 -66.00 -0.84
C GLN A 79 59.87 -65.54 0.12
N ASP A 80 59.00 -66.52 0.45
CA ASP A 80 57.86 -66.54 1.39
C ASP A 80 58.23 -66.40 2.89
N PRO A 81 57.28 -66.20 3.86
CA PRO A 81 55.82 -66.35 3.76
C PRO A 81 54.93 -65.22 4.36
N VAL A 82 53.63 -65.34 4.08
CA VAL A 82 52.51 -64.45 4.45
C VAL A 82 52.00 -64.65 5.90
N PRO A 83 51.63 -63.56 6.59
CA PRO A 83 50.42 -63.49 7.42
C PRO A 83 49.36 -62.52 6.82
N PRO A 84 48.06 -62.68 7.11
CA PRO A 84 46.99 -62.33 6.17
C PRO A 84 46.60 -60.85 6.08
N GLN A 85 45.98 -60.49 4.95
CA GLN A 85 45.32 -59.20 4.70
C GLN A 85 44.09 -59.00 5.60
N SER A 86 43.72 -57.74 5.83
CA SER A 86 42.62 -57.32 6.71
C SER A 86 41.54 -56.54 5.97
N GLU A 87 40.32 -57.07 5.96
CA GLU A 87 39.06 -56.46 5.50
C GLU A 87 37.92 -56.89 6.45
N PRO A 88 36.70 -56.28 6.45
CA PRO A 88 36.20 -55.11 5.72
C PRO A 88 35.51 -54.06 6.63
N VAL A 89 35.81 -54.01 7.94
CA VAL A 89 34.97 -53.42 9.03
C VAL A 89 34.51 -51.96 8.85
N ILE A 90 35.15 -51.16 7.99
CA ILE A 90 34.74 -49.78 7.71
C ILE A 90 33.52 -49.71 6.77
N SER A 91 33.43 -50.63 5.79
CA SER A 91 32.45 -50.60 4.70
C SER A 91 31.00 -50.81 5.18
N GLU A 92 30.78 -51.67 6.18
CA GLU A 92 29.45 -51.91 6.75
C GLU A 92 28.88 -50.68 7.47
N ARG A 93 29.74 -49.76 7.93
CA ARG A 93 29.31 -48.52 8.60
C ARG A 93 29.01 -47.39 7.62
N THR A 94 29.75 -47.29 6.52
CA THR A 94 29.46 -46.30 5.48
C THR A 94 28.16 -46.66 4.76
N THR A 95 28.02 -47.91 4.32
CA THR A 95 26.79 -48.41 3.66
C THR A 95 25.54 -48.31 4.55
N ALA A 96 25.65 -48.54 5.86
CA ALA A 96 24.55 -48.30 6.80
C ALA A 96 24.19 -46.81 6.95
N ALA A 97 25.18 -45.91 6.93
CA ALA A 97 24.96 -44.47 6.96
C ALA A 97 24.35 -43.95 5.63
N GLU A 98 24.83 -44.45 4.49
CA GLU A 98 24.29 -44.17 3.15
C GLU A 98 22.82 -44.60 3.05
N ALA A 99 22.47 -45.78 3.57
CA ALA A 99 21.09 -46.27 3.61
C ALA A 99 20.18 -45.41 4.51
N GLU A 100 20.69 -44.91 5.65
CA GLU A 100 19.95 -43.98 6.51
C GLU A 100 19.79 -42.60 5.85
N VAL A 101 20.82 -42.08 5.19
CA VAL A 101 20.75 -40.83 4.40
C VAL A 101 19.75 -40.97 3.25
N ALA A 102 19.70 -42.12 2.57
CA ALA A 102 18.71 -42.42 1.53
C ALA A 102 17.28 -42.51 2.09
N ARG A 103 17.10 -43.04 3.32
CA ARG A 103 15.80 -43.05 4.01
C ARG A 103 15.36 -41.64 4.38
N LEU A 104 16.26 -40.84 4.95
CA LEU A 104 15.98 -39.47 5.35
C LEU A 104 15.73 -38.55 4.15
N SER A 105 16.44 -38.72 3.03
CA SER A 105 16.18 -37.95 1.80
C SER A 105 14.83 -38.31 1.18
N ALA A 106 14.44 -39.59 1.20
CA ALA A 106 13.10 -40.02 0.79
C ALA A 106 11.99 -39.47 1.70
N GLU A 107 12.20 -39.40 3.02
CA GLU A 107 11.24 -38.80 3.95
C GLU A 107 11.15 -37.27 3.77
N VAL A 108 12.28 -36.57 3.58
CA VAL A 108 12.31 -35.14 3.25
C VAL A 108 11.61 -34.86 1.91
N ALA A 109 11.78 -35.73 0.90
CA ALA A 109 11.05 -35.61 -0.36
C ALA A 109 9.53 -35.77 -0.16
N ARG A 110 9.09 -36.78 0.62
CA ARG A 110 7.67 -36.98 0.96
C ARG A 110 7.09 -35.78 1.74
N LEU A 111 7.86 -35.23 2.69
CA LEU A 111 7.45 -34.05 3.45
C LEU A 111 7.33 -32.81 2.55
N ARG A 112 8.29 -32.56 1.66
CA ARG A 112 8.21 -31.47 0.67
C ARG A 112 7.00 -31.60 -0.25
N GLN A 113 6.71 -32.80 -0.75
CA GLN A 113 5.52 -33.06 -1.58
C GLN A 113 4.22 -32.85 -0.78
N SER A 114 4.17 -33.29 0.47
CA SER A 114 3.01 -33.07 1.36
C SER A 114 2.83 -31.60 1.74
N MET A 115 3.91 -30.82 1.84
CA MET A 115 3.85 -29.37 2.10
C MET A 115 3.37 -28.61 0.86
N ALA A 116 3.82 -28.99 -0.34
CA ALA A 116 3.39 -28.35 -1.59
C ALA A 116 1.87 -28.48 -1.80
N GLY A 117 1.31 -29.70 -1.70
CA GLY A 117 -0.13 -29.91 -1.82
C GLY A 117 -0.95 -29.31 -0.65
N ALA A 118 -0.33 -29.09 0.52
CA ALA A 118 -0.98 -28.35 1.61
C ALA A 118 -1.01 -26.84 1.34
N ALA A 119 0.03 -26.28 0.71
CA ALA A 119 0.09 -24.87 0.33
C ALA A 119 -0.95 -24.54 -0.75
N GLU A 120 -1.06 -25.37 -1.80
CA GLU A 120 -2.06 -25.26 -2.86
C GLU A 120 -3.49 -25.21 -2.30
N VAL A 121 -3.86 -26.13 -1.39
CA VAL A 121 -5.17 -26.14 -0.74
C VAL A 121 -5.39 -24.96 0.21
N ILE A 122 -4.33 -24.40 0.81
CA ILE A 122 -4.43 -23.18 1.61
C ILE A 122 -4.64 -21.95 0.72
N GLU A 123 -3.98 -21.87 -0.44
CA GLU A 123 -4.12 -20.77 -1.40
C GLU A 123 -5.53 -20.74 -2.02
N ASP A 124 -6.10 -21.89 -2.39
CA ASP A 124 -7.51 -22.04 -2.81
C ASP A 124 -8.50 -21.54 -1.73
N LEU A 125 -8.19 -21.77 -0.45
CA LEU A 125 -9.04 -21.37 0.69
C LEU A 125 -8.82 -19.91 1.11
N GLU A 126 -7.63 -19.35 0.92
CA GLU A 126 -7.32 -17.94 1.20
C GLU A 126 -7.61 -17.00 0.01
N THR A 127 -7.76 -17.51 -1.22
CA THR A 127 -8.10 -16.73 -2.42
C THR A 127 -9.28 -17.32 -3.22
N PRO A 128 -10.45 -17.55 -2.58
CA PRO A 128 -11.62 -18.05 -3.30
C PRO A 128 -12.04 -17.06 -4.40
N PRO A 129 -12.45 -17.57 -5.59
CA PRO A 129 -12.78 -16.72 -6.74
C PRO A 129 -14.04 -15.89 -6.46
N MET A 130 -13.86 -14.57 -6.31
CA MET A 130 -14.94 -13.65 -5.98
C MET A 130 -15.83 -13.34 -7.20
N PRO A 131 -17.18 -13.30 -7.04
CA PRO A 131 -18.07 -12.79 -8.08
C PRO A 131 -18.00 -11.24 -8.14
N PRO A 132 -18.42 -10.62 -9.27
CA PRO A 132 -18.55 -9.17 -9.34
C PRO A 132 -19.70 -8.68 -8.44
N ALA A 133 -19.51 -7.57 -7.73
CA ALA A 133 -20.56 -6.99 -6.89
C ALA A 133 -21.49 -6.11 -7.75
N VAL A 134 -22.72 -6.57 -7.95
CA VAL A 134 -23.76 -5.84 -8.68
C VAL A 134 -24.54 -4.97 -7.69
N LEU A 135 -24.34 -3.66 -7.77
CA LEU A 135 -25.11 -2.64 -7.07
C LEU A 135 -26.18 -2.05 -8.02
N LYS A 136 -27.01 -1.13 -7.54
CA LYS A 136 -28.20 -0.63 -8.27
C LYS A 136 -27.89 -0.13 -9.68
N ASP A 137 -26.90 0.75 -9.81
CA ASP A 137 -26.50 1.39 -11.08
C ASP A 137 -24.98 1.28 -11.32
N ILE A 138 -24.27 0.48 -10.52
CA ILE A 138 -22.79 0.33 -10.51
C ILE A 138 -22.46 -1.16 -10.44
N VAL A 139 -21.49 -1.62 -11.24
CA VAL A 139 -20.97 -3.00 -11.19
C VAL A 139 -19.49 -2.95 -10.85
N ILE A 140 -19.11 -3.51 -9.70
CA ILE A 140 -17.72 -3.62 -9.28
C ILE A 140 -17.16 -4.92 -9.87
N GLY A 141 -16.08 -4.82 -10.65
CA GLY A 141 -15.45 -5.97 -11.30
C GLY A 141 -14.93 -7.01 -10.31
N ALA A 142 -15.04 -8.30 -10.66
CA ALA A 142 -14.62 -9.43 -9.82
C ALA A 142 -13.17 -9.34 -9.33
N HIS A 143 -12.27 -8.76 -10.13
CA HIS A 143 -10.89 -8.50 -9.73
C HIS A 143 -10.81 -7.51 -8.56
N ILE A 144 -11.52 -6.37 -8.63
CA ILE A 144 -11.60 -5.38 -7.55
C ILE A 144 -12.14 -6.03 -6.25
N VAL A 145 -13.18 -6.86 -6.36
CA VAL A 145 -13.71 -7.59 -5.18
C VAL A 145 -12.65 -8.52 -4.58
N SER A 146 -11.88 -9.22 -5.42
CA SER A 146 -10.77 -10.07 -4.99
C SER A 146 -9.62 -9.27 -4.35
N ASP A 147 -9.22 -8.15 -4.94
CA ASP A 147 -8.16 -7.26 -4.42
C ASP A 147 -8.55 -6.68 -3.05
N PHE A 148 -9.77 -6.16 -2.91
CA PHE A 148 -10.32 -5.72 -1.62
C PHE A 148 -10.29 -6.83 -0.58
N ALA A 149 -10.70 -8.06 -0.94
CA ALA A 149 -10.75 -9.19 -0.03
C ALA A 149 -9.35 -9.71 0.36
N ARG A 150 -8.40 -9.74 -0.59
CA ARG A 150 -6.98 -10.07 -0.35
C ARG A 150 -6.37 -9.06 0.62
N LEU A 151 -6.54 -7.76 0.34
CA LEU A 151 -6.04 -6.69 1.20
C LEU A 151 -6.65 -6.75 2.60
N ALA A 152 -7.97 -6.95 2.72
CA ALA A 152 -8.63 -7.02 4.02
C ALA A 152 -8.12 -8.19 4.88
N ARG A 153 -7.76 -9.33 4.28
CA ARG A 153 -7.06 -10.42 4.98
C ARG A 153 -5.64 -10.02 5.39
N GLN A 154 -4.89 -9.32 4.54
CA GLN A 154 -3.54 -8.86 4.85
C GLN A 154 -3.51 -7.85 6.01
N LEU A 155 -4.42 -6.86 6.00
CA LEU A 155 -4.52 -5.82 7.03
C LEU A 155 -4.91 -6.39 8.40
N ASP A 156 -5.76 -7.44 8.48
CA ASP A 156 -6.08 -8.10 9.76
C ASP A 156 -4.91 -8.96 10.26
N ARG A 157 -4.17 -9.64 9.36
CA ARG A 157 -2.90 -10.31 9.73
C ARG A 157 -1.91 -9.30 10.35
N GLU A 158 -1.76 -8.13 9.75
CA GLU A 158 -0.87 -7.06 10.21
C GLU A 158 -1.41 -6.22 11.38
N GLN A 159 -2.64 -6.49 11.86
CA GLN A 159 -3.29 -5.78 12.96
C GLN A 159 -3.63 -4.30 12.67
N LEU A 160 -3.67 -3.91 11.39
CA LEU A 160 -4.02 -2.55 10.94
C LEU A 160 -5.54 -2.32 10.91
N ILE A 161 -6.31 -3.37 10.62
CA ILE A 161 -7.77 -3.44 10.82
C ILE A 161 -8.04 -4.67 11.70
N ARG A 162 -9.20 -4.75 12.36
CA ARG A 162 -9.58 -5.94 13.14
C ARG A 162 -11.08 -6.20 13.11
N ALA A 163 -11.48 -7.40 12.69
CA ALA A 163 -12.88 -7.84 12.58
C ALA A 163 -13.77 -6.91 11.73
N THR A 164 -14.39 -5.90 12.34
CA THR A 164 -15.24 -4.89 11.66
C THR A 164 -14.72 -3.45 11.84
N MET A 165 -13.55 -3.25 12.46
CA MET A 165 -12.96 -1.95 12.69
C MET A 165 -12.01 -1.58 11.54
N GLY A 166 -12.28 -0.45 10.90
CA GLY A 166 -11.51 0.10 9.78
C GLY A 166 -12.26 0.00 8.46
N THR A 167 -11.86 0.83 7.50
CA THR A 167 -12.51 0.94 6.20
C THR A 167 -11.48 0.92 5.08
N ILE A 168 -11.73 0.14 4.03
CA ILE A 168 -10.98 0.20 2.77
C ILE A 168 -11.84 0.94 1.76
N ALA A 169 -11.29 1.94 1.08
CA ALA A 169 -11.98 2.62 -0.02
C ALA A 169 -11.03 3.03 -1.15
N MET A 170 -11.56 3.15 -2.37
CA MET A 170 -10.82 3.66 -3.53
C MET A 170 -11.76 4.30 -4.55
N LEU A 171 -11.20 5.09 -5.45
CA LEU A 171 -11.91 5.51 -6.67
C LEU A 171 -11.94 4.36 -7.68
N HIS A 172 -13.08 4.15 -8.34
CA HIS A 172 -13.24 3.07 -9.32
C HIS A 172 -12.28 3.31 -10.52
N PRO A 173 -11.40 2.36 -10.89
CA PRO A 173 -10.38 2.59 -11.93
C PRO A 173 -10.94 3.11 -13.26
N ASP A 174 -11.98 2.46 -13.79
CA ASP A 174 -12.63 2.87 -15.04
C ASP A 174 -13.61 4.06 -14.90
N GLN A 175 -13.94 4.47 -13.67
CA GLN A 175 -14.97 5.49 -13.38
C GLN A 175 -14.54 6.35 -12.16
N PRO A 176 -13.53 7.24 -12.29
CA PRO A 176 -12.95 7.95 -11.14
C PRO A 176 -13.92 8.84 -10.35
N SER A 177 -15.10 9.15 -10.89
CA SER A 177 -16.19 9.83 -10.20
C SER A 177 -16.99 8.94 -9.22
N VAL A 178 -16.69 7.64 -9.14
CA VAL A 178 -17.35 6.68 -8.24
C VAL A 178 -16.38 6.24 -7.15
N MET A 179 -16.79 6.38 -5.89
CA MET A 179 -16.08 5.81 -4.75
C MET A 179 -16.63 4.41 -4.44
N ILE A 180 -15.73 3.44 -4.25
CA ILE A 180 -16.00 2.09 -3.74
C ILE A 180 -15.49 2.02 -2.30
N ALA A 181 -16.26 1.48 -1.37
CA ALA A 181 -15.82 1.25 0.00
C ALA A 181 -16.37 -0.06 0.60
N THR A 182 -15.70 -0.58 1.62
CA THR A 182 -16.25 -1.62 2.51
C THR A 182 -17.43 -1.07 3.32
N ARG A 183 -18.52 -1.84 3.42
CA ARG A 183 -19.73 -1.48 4.19
C ARG A 183 -19.45 -1.40 5.69
N ASN A 184 -20.22 -0.56 6.37
CA ASN A 184 -20.23 -0.50 7.83
C ASN A 184 -20.52 -1.90 8.43
N MET A 185 -19.84 -2.24 9.52
CA MET A 185 -19.94 -3.50 10.24
C MET A 185 -19.69 -4.78 9.41
N THR A 186 -19.09 -4.69 8.23
CA THR A 186 -18.67 -5.88 7.48
C THR A 186 -17.49 -6.59 8.15
N MET A 187 -17.43 -7.92 8.08
CA MET A 187 -16.31 -8.70 8.63
C MET A 187 -15.15 -8.72 7.63
N LEU A 188 -14.26 -7.74 7.75
CA LEU A 188 -13.16 -7.46 6.82
C LEU A 188 -12.27 -8.70 6.54
N PRO A 189 -11.86 -9.54 7.52
CA PRO A 189 -11.06 -10.74 7.24
C PRO A 189 -11.81 -11.80 6.41
N ARG A 190 -13.13 -11.64 6.25
CA ARG A 190 -14.04 -12.54 5.53
C ARG A 190 -14.83 -11.79 4.44
N LEU A 191 -14.26 -10.70 3.93
CA LEU A 191 -14.90 -9.82 2.94
C LEU A 191 -15.24 -10.58 1.64
N ASP A 192 -16.47 -10.36 1.15
CA ASP A 192 -17.05 -10.91 -0.06
C ASP A 192 -17.67 -9.79 -0.93
N GLU A 193 -18.41 -10.13 -1.99
CA GLU A 193 -19.06 -9.15 -2.88
C GLU A 193 -20.14 -8.31 -2.18
N ARG A 194 -20.65 -8.78 -1.03
CA ARG A 194 -21.78 -8.20 -0.28
C ARG A 194 -21.29 -7.21 0.75
N GLY A 195 -20.05 -7.35 1.19
CA GLY A 195 -19.37 -6.40 2.05
C GLY A 195 -18.93 -5.11 1.36
N LEU A 196 -19.22 -4.90 0.07
CA LEU A 196 -18.87 -3.67 -0.68
C LEU A 196 -20.09 -2.79 -0.98
N CYS A 197 -19.86 -1.48 -0.98
CA CYS A 197 -20.80 -0.45 -1.43
C CYS A 197 -20.08 0.56 -2.33
N ALA A 198 -20.84 1.30 -3.14
CA ALA A 198 -20.29 2.37 -3.98
C ALA A 198 -21.38 3.40 -4.30
N ALA A 199 -20.96 4.65 -4.52
CA ALA A 199 -21.79 5.74 -5.02
C ALA A 199 -20.90 6.81 -5.71
N PRO A 200 -21.49 7.73 -6.49
CA PRO A 200 -20.76 8.88 -7.03
C PRO A 200 -20.20 9.77 -5.90
N LEU A 201 -18.97 10.27 -6.08
CA LEU A 201 -18.32 11.22 -5.18
C LEU A 201 -19.19 12.47 -4.98
N GLY A 202 -19.49 12.79 -3.72
CA GLY A 202 -20.29 13.95 -3.36
C GLY A 202 -21.80 13.77 -3.58
N GLY A 203 -22.25 12.55 -3.89
CA GLY A 203 -23.66 12.17 -3.82
C GLY A 203 -24.10 11.85 -2.38
N GLU A 204 -25.29 11.27 -2.25
CA GLU A 204 -25.74 10.69 -0.97
C GLU A 204 -24.98 9.39 -0.68
N ALA A 205 -24.63 9.17 0.60
CA ALA A 205 -23.96 7.95 1.03
C ALA A 205 -24.86 6.70 0.78
N PRO A 206 -24.33 5.61 0.20
CA PRO A 206 -25.12 4.45 -0.14
C PRO A 206 -25.63 3.70 1.11
N PRO A 207 -26.68 2.86 0.99
CA PRO A 207 -27.15 2.03 2.10
C PRO A 207 -26.02 1.16 2.66
N PHE A 208 -25.87 1.17 4.00
CA PHE A 208 -24.79 0.52 4.73
C PHE A 208 -23.37 1.07 4.45
N ALA A 209 -23.26 2.32 3.99
CA ALA A 209 -22.00 3.03 3.97
C ALA A 209 -21.34 3.12 5.36
N PRO A 210 -20.00 3.09 5.44
CA PRO A 210 -19.23 3.40 6.66
C PRO A 210 -19.56 4.79 7.21
N GLU A 211 -19.43 4.96 8.53
CA GLU A 211 -19.84 6.19 9.25
C GLU A 211 -18.99 7.40 8.84
N ASP A 212 -17.74 7.14 8.45
CA ASP A 212 -16.76 8.08 7.92
C ASP A 212 -16.87 8.31 6.40
N TRP A 213 -17.95 7.88 5.71
CA TRP A 213 -18.13 8.01 4.26
C TRP A 213 -17.68 9.37 3.70
N ARG A 214 -18.17 10.46 4.29
CA ARG A 214 -17.86 11.83 3.83
C ARG A 214 -16.39 12.22 4.01
N LEU A 215 -15.72 11.64 5.01
CA LEU A 215 -14.29 11.81 5.26
C LEU A 215 -13.46 11.07 4.20
N LEU A 216 -13.88 9.85 3.85
CA LEU A 216 -13.26 9.05 2.79
C LEU A 216 -13.37 9.75 1.43
N GLU A 217 -14.55 10.30 1.09
CA GLU A 217 -14.74 11.10 -0.14
C GLU A 217 -13.76 12.26 -0.20
N VAL A 218 -13.66 13.04 0.89
CA VAL A 218 -12.82 14.24 0.96
C VAL A 218 -11.33 13.89 0.89
N VAL A 219 -10.91 12.81 1.55
CA VAL A 219 -9.52 12.31 1.51
C VAL A 219 -9.16 11.78 0.12
N LEU A 220 -10.03 10.98 -0.51
CA LEU A 220 -9.79 10.42 -1.85
C LEU A 220 -9.84 11.49 -2.95
N ALA A 221 -10.76 12.46 -2.88
CA ALA A 221 -10.80 13.58 -3.80
C ALA A 221 -9.54 14.44 -3.68
N SER A 222 -9.10 14.76 -2.45
CA SER A 222 -7.85 15.49 -2.20
C SER A 222 -6.64 14.74 -2.76
N ALA A 223 -6.57 13.42 -2.57
CA ALA A 223 -5.49 12.57 -3.07
C ALA A 223 -5.45 12.50 -4.60
N SER A 224 -6.61 12.34 -5.24
CA SER A 224 -6.73 12.28 -6.71
C SER A 224 -6.38 13.62 -7.35
N LEU A 225 -6.87 14.74 -6.80
CA LEU A 225 -6.52 16.09 -7.25
C LEU A 225 -5.03 16.39 -7.10
N ALA A 226 -4.41 16.00 -5.98
CA ALA A 226 -2.99 16.24 -5.72
C ALA A 226 -2.03 15.36 -6.56
N THR A 227 -2.52 14.26 -7.13
CA THR A 227 -1.70 13.30 -7.91
C THR A 227 -2.08 13.20 -9.39
N GLY A 228 -3.20 13.80 -9.80
CA GLY A 228 -3.72 13.74 -11.17
C GLY A 228 -4.17 12.34 -11.60
N GLY A 229 -4.50 11.45 -10.66
CA GLY A 229 -4.64 10.01 -10.91
C GLY A 229 -5.63 9.28 -10.00
N PRO A 230 -5.66 7.94 -10.05
CA PRO A 230 -6.46 7.14 -9.13
C PRO A 230 -6.01 7.35 -7.68
N ALA A 231 -6.91 7.08 -6.75
CA ALA A 231 -6.65 7.20 -5.32
C ALA A 231 -7.28 6.04 -4.54
N ALA A 232 -6.61 5.63 -3.46
CA ALA A 232 -7.07 4.67 -2.48
C ALA A 232 -6.78 5.19 -1.06
N VAL A 233 -7.61 4.77 -0.10
CA VAL A 233 -7.47 5.10 1.31
C VAL A 233 -7.77 3.86 2.17
N ILE A 234 -6.99 3.69 3.22
CA ILE A 234 -7.22 2.70 4.26
C ILE A 234 -7.34 3.45 5.58
N HIS A 235 -8.55 3.44 6.14
CA HIS A 235 -8.81 3.81 7.51
C HIS A 235 -8.44 2.62 8.41
N SER A 236 -7.32 2.77 9.13
CA SER A 236 -6.71 1.74 9.96
C SER A 236 -6.77 2.11 11.44
N HIS A 237 -7.05 1.11 12.29
CA HIS A 237 -7.07 1.23 13.75
C HIS A 237 -5.82 0.59 14.36
N GLY A 238 -4.65 0.88 13.77
CA GLY A 238 -3.36 0.47 14.31
C GLY A 238 -3.25 0.88 15.79
N ALA A 239 -2.94 -0.08 16.65
CA ALA A 239 -2.97 0.11 18.10
C ALA A 239 -1.97 1.16 18.58
N TYR A 240 -0.78 1.23 17.98
CA TYR A 240 0.26 2.20 18.34
C TYR A 240 -0.08 3.61 17.84
N THR A 241 -0.55 3.75 16.60
CA THR A 241 -0.97 5.05 16.04
C THR A 241 -2.20 5.60 16.78
N THR A 242 -3.18 4.76 17.05
CA THR A 242 -4.38 5.15 17.81
C THR A 242 -3.99 5.56 19.23
N ALA A 243 -3.17 4.78 19.92
CA ALA A 243 -2.70 5.11 21.28
C ALA A 243 -1.84 6.39 21.33
N ALA A 244 -0.97 6.62 20.34
CA ALA A 244 -0.21 7.86 20.21
C ALA A 244 -1.14 9.07 20.00
N SER A 245 -2.17 8.94 19.15
CA SER A 245 -3.12 10.01 18.90
C SER A 245 -3.84 10.49 20.18
N CYS A 246 -4.12 9.59 21.13
CA CYS A 246 -4.82 9.91 22.38
C CYS A 246 -4.05 10.87 23.33
N GLU A 247 -2.77 11.18 23.06
CA GLU A 247 -2.03 12.23 23.77
C GLU A 247 -2.56 13.62 23.35
N LYS A 248 -3.28 14.30 24.25
CA LYS A 248 -4.03 15.53 23.94
C LYS A 248 -3.20 16.66 23.31
N ASP A 249 -1.98 16.85 23.81
CA ASP A 249 -1.09 17.93 23.36
C ASP A 249 -0.33 17.56 22.06
N LEU A 250 -0.54 16.35 21.53
CA LEU A 250 0.10 15.86 20.31
C LEU A 250 -0.72 16.20 19.07
N VAL A 251 -0.29 17.23 18.34
CA VAL A 251 -0.93 17.68 17.09
C VAL A 251 -0.16 17.22 15.84
N VAL A 252 1.16 17.03 15.95
CA VAL A 252 2.01 16.53 14.85
C VAL A 252 3.04 15.56 15.41
N VAL A 253 3.26 14.46 14.68
CA VAL A 253 4.30 13.46 14.98
C VAL A 253 5.21 13.29 13.76
N ALA A 254 6.52 13.36 13.97
CA ALA A 254 7.48 12.88 13.00
C ALA A 254 7.97 11.48 13.45
N PRO A 255 8.02 10.49 12.54
CA PRO A 255 8.79 9.27 12.74
C PRO A 255 10.22 9.57 13.18
N ILE A 256 10.78 8.70 14.02
CA ILE A 256 12.18 8.80 14.47
C ILE A 256 13.11 7.85 13.70
N ASP A 257 12.55 6.81 13.10
CA ASP A 257 13.24 5.88 12.20
C ASP A 257 13.47 6.47 10.79
N GLU A 258 14.46 5.95 10.08
CA GLU A 258 14.90 6.47 8.78
C GLU A 258 13.84 6.30 7.68
N ILE A 259 13.14 5.16 7.67
CA ILE A 259 12.15 4.82 6.64
C ILE A 259 10.91 5.71 6.75
N GLY A 260 10.36 5.86 7.95
CA GLY A 260 9.25 6.77 8.22
C GLY A 260 9.61 8.23 7.92
N LYS A 261 10.81 8.68 8.32
CA LYS A 261 11.31 10.03 7.99
C LYS A 261 11.36 10.29 6.49
N ARG A 262 11.87 9.33 5.71
CA ARG A 262 12.09 9.46 4.26
C ARG A 262 10.79 9.36 3.45
N ASN A 263 9.86 8.50 3.85
CA ASN A 263 8.72 8.11 3.01
C ASN A 263 7.36 8.63 3.49
N ILE A 264 7.18 8.82 4.80
CA ILE A 264 5.94 9.35 5.40
C ILE A 264 6.09 10.83 5.75
N GLY A 265 7.23 11.25 6.30
CA GLY A 265 7.47 12.64 6.68
C GLY A 265 6.75 13.02 7.98
N LYS A 266 5.82 13.99 7.93
CA LYS A 266 5.06 14.44 9.11
C LYS A 266 3.67 13.79 9.11
N VAL A 267 3.24 13.24 10.25
CA VAL A 267 1.88 12.78 10.46
C VAL A 267 1.15 13.82 11.31
N VAL A 268 0.09 14.42 10.76
CA VAL A 268 -0.75 15.40 11.47
C VAL A 268 -1.93 14.69 12.11
N ILE A 269 -2.23 15.07 13.36
CA ILE A 269 -3.37 14.57 14.14
C ILE A 269 -4.43 15.68 14.21
N VAL A 270 -5.64 15.36 13.78
CA VAL A 270 -6.81 16.25 13.81
C VAL A 270 -7.77 15.75 14.89
N ASP A 271 -8.31 16.66 15.68
CA ASP A 271 -9.38 16.35 16.64
C ASP A 271 -10.73 16.21 15.92
N PRO A 272 -11.53 15.17 16.21
CA PRO A 272 -12.87 15.04 15.66
C PRO A 272 -13.81 16.10 16.25
N ASP A 273 -14.44 16.88 15.37
CA ASP A 273 -15.51 17.81 15.72
C ASP A 273 -16.81 17.35 15.04
N ASP A 274 -17.71 16.77 15.84
CA ASP A 274 -19.02 16.30 15.38
C ASP A 274 -20.10 17.42 15.45
N ASP A 275 -19.81 18.56 16.09
CA ASP A 275 -20.67 19.75 16.12
C ASP A 275 -20.47 20.63 14.85
N SER A 276 -19.25 20.63 14.29
CA SER A 276 -18.87 21.40 13.08
C SER A 276 -18.29 20.52 11.94
N PRO A 277 -19.04 19.57 11.36
CA PRO A 277 -18.48 18.57 10.43
C PRO A 277 -17.77 19.14 9.18
N GLU A 278 -18.22 20.27 8.64
CA GLU A 278 -17.60 20.89 7.46
C GLU A 278 -16.20 21.45 7.76
N ASP A 279 -16.02 22.08 8.93
CA ASP A 279 -14.72 22.57 9.38
C ASP A 279 -13.79 21.44 9.82
N PHE A 280 -14.32 20.34 10.36
CA PHE A 280 -13.54 19.11 10.59
C PHE A 280 -12.99 18.53 9.28
N LEU A 281 -13.86 18.38 8.26
CA LEU A 281 -13.45 17.88 6.93
C LEU A 281 -12.39 18.79 6.29
N ARG A 282 -12.53 20.11 6.42
CA ARG A 282 -11.54 21.10 5.95
C ARG A 282 -10.20 20.96 6.68
N GLN A 283 -10.21 20.85 8.01
CA GLN A 283 -9.01 20.60 8.80
C GLN A 283 -8.31 19.29 8.41
N VAL A 284 -9.06 18.24 8.08
CA VAL A 284 -8.47 16.97 7.60
C VAL A 284 -7.82 17.10 6.23
N MET A 285 -8.38 17.89 5.29
CA MET A 285 -7.71 18.20 4.03
C MET A 285 -6.39 18.96 4.26
N GLU A 286 -6.43 20.02 5.08
CA GLU A 286 -5.27 20.85 5.38
C GLU A 286 -4.17 20.03 6.09
N ALA A 287 -4.55 19.17 7.03
CA ALA A 287 -3.66 18.24 7.73
C ALA A 287 -3.03 17.18 6.79
N LEU A 288 -3.82 16.61 5.87
CA LEU A 288 -3.31 15.64 4.89
C LEU A 288 -2.32 16.28 3.91
N GLN A 289 -2.56 17.52 3.49
CA GLN A 289 -1.64 18.30 2.65
C GLN A 289 -0.35 18.65 3.40
N GLN A 290 -0.46 19.13 4.65
CA GLN A 290 0.70 19.38 5.52
C GLN A 290 1.50 18.10 5.85
N GLY A 291 0.83 16.94 5.86
CA GLY A 291 1.41 15.60 5.97
C GLY A 291 1.85 14.97 4.64
N GLY A 292 2.03 15.78 3.58
CA GLY A 292 2.61 15.32 2.31
C GLY A 292 1.77 14.31 1.53
N MET A 293 0.44 14.31 1.72
CA MET A 293 -0.50 13.40 1.07
C MET A 293 -0.20 11.91 1.31
N ARG A 294 0.29 11.56 2.50
CA ARG A 294 0.59 10.16 2.92
C ARG A 294 -0.40 9.62 3.93
N CYS A 295 -0.65 10.36 5.00
CA CYS A 295 -1.55 9.95 6.07
C CYS A 295 -2.04 11.16 6.88
N VAL A 296 -3.27 11.07 7.38
CA VAL A 296 -3.83 11.95 8.41
C VAL A 296 -4.46 11.10 9.50
N VAL A 297 -4.25 11.47 10.77
CA VAL A 297 -4.74 10.72 11.94
C VAL A 297 -5.88 11.51 12.57
N VAL A 298 -6.99 10.84 12.87
CA VAL A 298 -8.11 11.44 13.62
C VAL A 298 -8.04 10.95 15.06
N ARG A 299 -8.03 11.88 16.01
CA ARG A 299 -7.73 11.58 17.43
C ARG A 299 -8.67 10.51 17.99
N GLY A 300 -8.08 9.40 18.45
CA GLY A 300 -8.80 8.24 18.99
C GLY A 300 -9.62 7.43 17.96
N ARG A 301 -9.77 7.91 16.71
CA ARG A 301 -10.51 7.23 15.63
C ARG A 301 -9.60 6.47 14.65
N GLY A 302 -8.29 6.70 14.64
CA GLY A 302 -7.32 5.94 13.83
C GLY A 302 -6.70 6.76 12.69
N ALA A 303 -6.09 6.07 11.73
CA ALA A 303 -5.24 6.65 10.69
C ALA A 303 -5.79 6.41 9.28
N TYR A 304 -5.93 7.48 8.50
CA TYR A 304 -6.37 7.46 7.10
C TYR A 304 -5.13 7.53 6.21
N ALA A 305 -4.61 6.36 5.84
CA ALA A 305 -3.43 6.24 4.99
C ALA A 305 -3.84 6.23 3.51
N VAL A 306 -3.12 7.00 2.69
CA VAL A 306 -3.52 7.36 1.33
C VAL A 306 -2.50 6.84 0.32
N GLY A 307 -2.98 6.30 -0.80
CA GLY A 307 -2.16 5.85 -1.93
C GLY A 307 -2.81 6.18 -3.28
N ARG A 308 -2.08 5.89 -4.37
CA ARG A 308 -2.65 5.90 -5.74
C ARG A 308 -3.50 4.65 -6.00
N ASP A 309 -3.21 3.60 -5.25
CA ASP A 309 -3.72 2.24 -5.37
C ASP A 309 -3.74 1.61 -3.97
N LEU A 310 -4.43 0.47 -3.86
CA LEU A 310 -4.66 -0.24 -2.59
C LEU A 310 -3.35 -0.65 -1.89
N ASP A 311 -2.34 -1.08 -2.65
CA ASP A 311 -1.07 -1.55 -2.11
C ASP A 311 -0.19 -0.38 -1.60
N GLN A 312 -0.20 0.76 -2.30
CA GLN A 312 0.45 2.00 -1.88
C GLN A 312 -0.19 2.58 -0.61
N ALA A 313 -1.51 2.50 -0.48
CA ALA A 313 -2.23 2.91 0.74
C ALA A 313 -1.90 1.98 1.91
N TRP A 314 -1.80 0.66 1.66
CA TRP A 314 -1.40 -0.34 2.65
C TRP A 314 0.03 -0.12 3.15
N ALA A 315 0.99 0.06 2.25
CA ALA A 315 2.37 0.38 2.60
C ALA A 315 2.44 1.61 3.52
N ASN A 316 1.69 2.67 3.19
CA ASN A 316 1.64 3.87 4.02
C ASN A 316 1.00 3.62 5.40
N ALA A 317 -0.05 2.80 5.49
CA ALA A 317 -0.66 2.41 6.77
C ALA A 317 0.31 1.60 7.65
N ALA A 318 0.93 0.57 7.09
CA ALA A 318 1.89 -0.30 7.78
C ALA A 318 3.11 0.49 8.28
N MET A 319 3.63 1.41 7.46
CA MET A 319 4.76 2.25 7.80
C MET A 319 4.44 3.27 8.90
N VAL A 320 3.26 3.92 8.86
CA VAL A 320 2.82 4.82 9.93
C VAL A 320 2.73 4.05 11.26
N GLU A 321 2.07 2.88 11.28
CA GLU A 321 1.94 2.07 12.50
C GLU A 321 3.29 1.58 13.03
N HIS A 322 4.21 1.18 12.14
CA HIS A 322 5.56 0.79 12.51
C HIS A 322 6.36 1.95 13.14
N SER A 323 6.33 3.13 12.53
CA SER A 323 6.98 4.32 13.07
C SER A 323 6.36 4.77 14.41
N MET A 324 5.03 4.75 14.56
CA MET A 324 4.37 5.10 15.82
C MET A 324 4.69 4.09 16.94
N ARG A 325 4.81 2.80 16.60
CA ARG A 325 5.32 1.78 17.52
C ARG A 325 6.74 2.09 18.00
N ILE A 326 7.64 2.50 17.10
CA ILE A 326 9.02 2.86 17.45
C ILE A 326 9.03 4.13 18.34
N VAL A 327 8.25 5.16 18.00
CA VAL A 327 8.12 6.38 18.82
C VAL A 327 7.63 6.07 20.24
N LEU A 328 6.59 5.24 20.40
CA LEU A 328 6.06 4.87 21.71
C LEU A 328 7.05 4.01 22.52
N LEU A 329 7.76 3.06 21.88
CA LEU A 329 8.80 2.26 22.55
C LEU A 329 9.99 3.13 22.99
N ALA A 330 10.43 4.08 22.17
CA ALA A 330 11.52 4.99 22.49
C ALA A 330 11.17 5.94 23.65
N ARG A 331 9.92 6.44 23.67
CA ARG A 331 9.36 7.19 24.81
C ARG A 331 9.29 6.33 26.08
N GLN A 332 8.82 5.09 25.97
CA GLN A 332 8.76 4.14 27.11
C GLN A 332 10.16 3.81 27.67
N ALA A 333 11.17 3.70 26.81
CA ALA A 333 12.57 3.53 27.18
C ALA A 333 13.25 4.83 27.66
N ASN A 334 12.53 5.97 27.68
CA ASN A 334 13.03 7.30 28.05
C ASN A 334 14.30 7.72 27.27
N LEU A 335 14.34 7.39 25.97
CA LEU A 335 15.42 7.79 25.09
C LEU A 335 15.38 9.30 24.83
N LYS A 336 16.56 9.91 24.66
CA LYS A 336 16.71 11.26 24.14
C LYS A 336 16.97 11.16 22.64
N ILE A 337 16.17 11.89 21.86
CA ILE A 337 16.00 11.73 20.41
C ILE A 337 15.93 13.11 19.78
#